data_AF-A0AA97I972-F1
#
_entry.id   AF-A0AA97I972-F1
#
_cell.length_a   1.000
_cell.length_b   1.000
_cell.length_c   1.000
_cell.angle_alpha   90.00
_cell.angle_beta   90.00
_cell.angle_gamma   90.00
#
_symmetry.space_group_name_H-M   'P 1'
#
loop_
_entity.id
_entity.type
_entity.pdbx_description
1 polymer ?
#
loop_
_entity_poly.entity_id
_entity_poly.type
_entity_poly.pdbx_seq_one_letter_code
_entity_poly.pdbx_strand_id
1 'polypeptide(L)'
;MSMNEQPIIIKKVKKAAHGHHGGAWKIAYADFVTAMMAFFLLMWLLAMTTPEQKQGLADYFAPASVSRSTSGAGGVMGGTAFDVDGSRMSGSAPKVMMSISTPAAPKSPETENQRTATTSDGKDSSNGTDPGTADFESSALEKDQNAANDQSQFASAAASLRQSMQDLPELAELSRNIIIEETPEGLHIQLTDQDGRSMFPPGHAEPYERTRLVLEQVAKAIQRLPNRLVITGHTDAASLDGIPGYSNWELTADRANATRRILQMNGIKSDQISEVAGKADSDPLFPEDVYLPANRRVGILLLNEAPVIPPGFGR
;
A
#
# COMPACT_ATOMS: atom_id res chain seq x y z
N MET A 1 -45.56 -80.45 -24.41
CA MET A 1 -44.68 -79.63 -23.56
C MET A 1 -44.66 -78.23 -24.16
N SER A 2 -45.48 -77.32 -23.64
CA SER A 2 -45.54 -75.94 -24.12
C SER A 2 -44.62 -75.09 -23.23
N MET A 3 -43.60 -74.48 -23.82
CA MET A 3 -42.66 -73.59 -23.14
C MET A 3 -43.36 -72.28 -22.79
N ASN A 4 -43.43 -71.98 -21.50
CA ASN A 4 -44.03 -70.75 -21.00
C ASN A 4 -42.97 -69.64 -21.00
N GLU A 5 -42.75 -68.99 -22.14
CA GLU A 5 -41.92 -67.78 -22.22
C GLU A 5 -42.68 -66.61 -21.59
N GLN A 6 -42.33 -66.28 -20.35
CA GLN A 6 -42.83 -65.06 -19.71
C GLN A 6 -42.07 -63.84 -20.25
N PRO A 7 -42.78 -62.76 -20.67
CA PRO A 7 -42.11 -61.57 -21.18
C PRO A 7 -41.36 -60.85 -20.06
N ILE A 8 -40.05 -60.68 -20.22
CA ILE A 8 -39.22 -59.90 -19.29
C ILE A 8 -39.46 -58.41 -19.58
N ILE A 9 -40.15 -57.74 -18.67
CA ILE A 9 -40.39 -56.29 -18.74
C ILE A 9 -39.25 -55.57 -18.00
N ILE A 10 -38.32 -54.97 -18.76
CA ILE A 10 -37.25 -54.13 -18.19
C ILE A 10 -37.78 -52.70 -18.01
N LYS A 11 -38.16 -52.34 -16.78
CA LYS A 11 -38.53 -50.96 -16.43
C LYS A 11 -37.26 -50.13 -16.17
N LYS A 12 -36.75 -49.45 -17.20
CA LYS A 12 -35.66 -48.47 -17.04
C LYS A 12 -36.17 -47.22 -16.32
N VAL A 13 -35.89 -47.11 -15.03
CA VAL A 13 -36.11 -45.88 -14.27
C VAL A 13 -34.99 -44.89 -14.63
N LYS A 14 -35.29 -43.89 -15.47
CA LYS A 14 -34.42 -42.72 -15.58
C LYS A 14 -34.57 -41.92 -14.29
N LYS A 15 -33.63 -42.06 -13.36
CA LYS A 15 -33.43 -41.07 -12.31
C LYS A 15 -32.88 -39.82 -12.99
N ALA A 16 -33.77 -38.90 -13.37
CA ALA A 16 -33.35 -37.53 -13.59
C ALA A 16 -32.88 -37.00 -12.23
N ALA A 17 -31.59 -36.66 -12.12
CA ALA A 17 -31.13 -35.86 -11.00
C ALA A 17 -31.91 -34.55 -11.06
N HIS A 18 -32.73 -34.27 -10.06
CA HIS A 18 -33.34 -32.96 -9.91
C HIS A 18 -32.20 -31.94 -9.88
N GLY A 19 -32.12 -31.09 -10.90
CA GLY A 19 -31.21 -29.96 -10.89
C GLY A 19 -31.42 -29.17 -9.61
N HIS A 20 -30.32 -28.78 -8.95
CA HIS A 20 -30.28 -27.98 -7.73
C HIS A 20 -30.83 -26.56 -7.98
N HIS A 21 -32.12 -26.43 -8.27
CA HIS A 21 -32.77 -25.14 -8.56
C HIS A 21 -33.35 -24.46 -7.32
N GLY A 22 -33.04 -24.96 -6.11
CA GLY A 22 -33.57 -24.41 -4.84
C GLY A 22 -32.66 -23.43 -4.10
N GLY A 23 -31.49 -23.08 -4.64
CA GLY A 23 -30.47 -22.27 -3.95
C GLY A 23 -30.39 -20.80 -4.38
N ALA A 24 -30.75 -20.49 -5.64
CA ALA A 24 -30.57 -19.15 -6.20
C ALA A 24 -31.39 -18.07 -5.47
N TRP A 25 -32.63 -18.37 -5.07
CA TRP A 25 -33.48 -17.43 -4.33
C TRP A 25 -32.98 -17.16 -2.91
N LYS A 26 -32.27 -18.11 -2.30
CA LYS A 26 -31.68 -17.96 -0.96
C LYS A 26 -30.46 -17.04 -0.97
N ILE A 27 -29.69 -17.07 -2.06
CA ILE A 27 -28.56 -16.17 -2.27
C ILE A 27 -29.07 -14.73 -2.44
N ALA A 28 -30.12 -14.53 -3.25
CA ALA A 28 -30.76 -13.23 -3.41
C ALA A 28 -31.37 -12.70 -2.10
N TYR A 29 -32.00 -13.58 -1.29
CA TYR A 29 -32.52 -13.19 0.02
C TYR A 29 -31.41 -12.86 1.03
N ALA A 30 -30.32 -13.64 1.04
CA ALA A 30 -29.17 -13.38 1.92
C ALA A 30 -28.53 -12.03 1.59
N ASP A 31 -28.33 -11.72 0.31
CA ASP A 31 -27.76 -10.45 -0.15
C ASP A 31 -28.64 -9.25 0.26
N PHE A 32 -29.96 -9.39 0.12
CA PHE A 32 -30.92 -8.38 0.58
C PHE A 32 -30.82 -8.12 2.10
N VAL A 33 -30.73 -9.18 2.91
CA VAL A 33 -30.60 -9.05 4.37
C VAL A 33 -29.26 -8.43 4.76
N THR A 34 -28.16 -8.78 4.09
CA THR A 34 -26.85 -8.17 4.35
C THR A 34 -26.81 -6.70 3.95
N ALA A 35 -27.46 -6.32 2.85
CA ALA A 35 -27.59 -4.92 2.46
C ALA A 35 -28.39 -4.12 3.50
N MET A 36 -29.50 -4.67 4.02
CA MET A 36 -30.28 -4.02 5.08
C MET A 36 -29.52 -3.95 6.41
N MET A 37 -28.73 -4.97 6.75
CA MET A 37 -27.88 -4.97 7.94
C MET A 37 -26.79 -3.89 7.84
N ALA A 38 -26.11 -3.78 6.70
CA ALA A 38 -25.09 -2.76 6.47
C ALA A 38 -25.71 -1.34 6.53
N PHE A 39 -26.88 -1.15 5.92
CA PHE A 39 -27.61 0.12 6.00
C PHE A 39 -28.02 0.47 7.44
N PHE A 40 -28.49 -0.52 8.21
CA PHE A 40 -28.84 -0.34 9.62
C PHE A 40 -27.62 0.03 10.46
N LEU A 41 -26.49 -0.66 10.30
CA LEU A 41 -25.25 -0.33 11.01
C LEU A 41 -24.75 1.08 10.67
N LEU A 42 -24.86 1.50 9.40
CA LEU A 42 -24.53 2.85 8.98
C LEU A 42 -25.45 3.90 9.64
N MET A 43 -26.76 3.69 9.58
CA MET A 43 -27.73 4.61 10.20
C MET A 43 -27.60 4.63 11.73
N TRP A 44 -27.31 3.50 12.34
CA TRP A 44 -27.08 3.39 13.77
C TRP A 44 -25.82 4.16 14.21
N LEU A 45 -24.74 4.07 13.42
CA LEU A 45 -23.51 4.82 13.66
C LEU A 45 -23.73 6.33 13.45
N LEU A 46 -24.56 6.71 12.48
CA LEU A 46 -25.00 8.10 12.32
C LEU A 46 -25.94 8.58 13.45
N ALA A 47 -26.71 7.71 14.09
CA ALA A 47 -27.55 8.10 15.22
C ALA A 47 -26.75 8.36 16.50
N MET A 48 -25.62 7.67 16.67
CA MET A 48 -24.76 7.80 17.85
C MET A 48 -23.68 8.90 17.72
N THR A 49 -23.46 9.44 16.50
CA THR A 49 -22.49 10.51 16.25
C THR A 49 -23.07 11.88 16.54
N THR A 50 -22.25 12.75 17.13
CA THR A 50 -22.64 14.12 17.46
C THR A 50 -22.73 14.97 16.19
N PRO A 51 -23.52 16.07 16.18
CA PRO A 51 -23.64 16.93 15.00
C PRO A 51 -22.30 17.49 14.50
N GLU A 52 -21.34 17.72 15.40
CA GLU A 52 -20.00 18.21 15.06
C GLU A 52 -19.18 17.16 14.28
N GLN A 53 -19.28 15.88 14.65
CA GLN A 53 -18.59 14.79 13.95
C GLN A 53 -19.16 14.56 12.53
N LYS A 54 -20.47 14.74 12.36
CA LYS A 54 -21.12 14.66 11.04
C LYS A 54 -20.65 15.78 10.11
N GLN A 55 -20.41 16.96 10.67
CA GLN A 55 -19.95 18.12 9.90
C GLN A 55 -18.49 17.97 9.46
N GLY A 56 -17.60 17.46 10.32
CA GLY A 56 -16.22 17.14 9.94
C GLY A 56 -16.11 16.06 8.85
N LEU A 57 -17.01 15.07 8.86
CA LEU A 57 -17.09 14.07 7.80
C LEU A 57 -17.63 14.67 6.48
N ALA A 58 -18.60 15.58 6.56
CA ALA A 58 -19.12 16.29 5.39
C ALA A 58 -18.05 17.18 4.74
N ASP A 59 -17.20 17.83 5.53
CA ASP A 59 -16.10 18.65 5.03
C ASP A 59 -15.01 17.82 4.34
N TYR A 60 -14.80 16.57 4.77
CA TYR A 60 -13.88 15.63 4.12
C TYR A 60 -14.38 15.15 2.74
N PHE A 61 -15.70 14.96 2.59
CA PHE A 61 -16.33 14.49 1.35
C PHE A 61 -16.92 15.60 0.47
N ALA A 62 -16.92 16.84 0.93
CA ALA A 62 -17.18 18.01 0.10
C ALA A 62 -15.85 18.45 -0.52
N PRO A 63 -15.48 17.97 -1.73
CA PRO A 63 -14.38 18.60 -2.44
C PRO A 63 -14.74 20.08 -2.54
N ALA A 64 -13.82 20.96 -2.12
CA ALA A 64 -13.91 22.38 -2.42
C ALA A 64 -14.13 22.50 -3.93
N SER A 65 -15.40 22.65 -4.31
CA SER A 65 -15.81 22.59 -5.69
C SER A 65 -15.21 23.83 -6.33
N VAL A 66 -14.24 23.56 -7.21
CA VAL A 66 -13.97 24.33 -8.41
C VAL A 66 -14.05 25.83 -8.15
N SER A 67 -12.94 26.43 -7.72
CA SER A 67 -12.71 27.83 -8.04
C SER A 67 -12.76 27.94 -9.56
N ARG A 68 -13.94 28.29 -10.09
CA ARG A 68 -14.06 28.88 -11.41
C ARG A 68 -13.37 30.23 -11.30
N SER A 69 -12.05 30.22 -11.41
CA SER A 69 -11.30 31.34 -11.95
C SER A 69 -11.72 31.47 -13.42
N THR A 70 -12.93 31.98 -13.62
CA THR A 70 -13.29 32.66 -14.85
C THR A 70 -12.61 34.01 -14.76
N SER A 71 -11.43 34.04 -15.38
CA SER A 71 -11.02 35.07 -16.34
C SER A 71 -11.88 36.34 -16.35
N GLY A 72 -11.23 37.47 -16.11
CA GLY A 72 -11.90 38.75 -15.91
C GLY A 72 -12.72 39.25 -17.09
N ALA A 73 -13.69 40.09 -16.77
CA ALA A 73 -14.08 41.30 -17.51
C ALA A 73 -15.17 42.04 -16.74
N GLY A 74 -14.90 43.30 -16.39
CA GLY A 74 -15.88 44.38 -16.17
C GLY A 74 -16.64 44.35 -14.83
N GLY A 75 -16.59 45.37 -13.97
CA GLY A 75 -15.98 46.68 -14.06
C GLY A 75 -16.42 47.54 -12.88
N VAL A 76 -15.65 48.63 -12.71
CA VAL A 76 -15.91 49.91 -12.03
C VAL A 76 -16.14 49.92 -10.51
N MET A 77 -15.26 50.68 -9.82
CA MET A 77 -15.32 51.14 -8.41
C MET A 77 -14.93 50.09 -7.35
N GLY A 78 -13.83 50.23 -6.60
CA GLY A 78 -12.90 51.34 -6.48
C GLY A 78 -11.60 50.93 -5.78
N GLY A 79 -10.50 51.58 -6.20
CA GLY A 79 -9.27 51.66 -5.42
C GLY A 79 -9.55 52.28 -4.05
N THR A 80 -8.70 52.15 -3.05
CA THR A 80 -7.30 52.61 -2.90
C THR A 80 -6.89 52.13 -1.48
N ALA A 81 -5.65 52.05 -1.02
CA ALA A 81 -4.37 52.57 -1.44
C ALA A 81 -3.26 51.65 -0.89
N PHE A 82 -2.07 51.80 -1.46
CA PHE A 82 -0.81 51.39 -0.83
C PHE A 82 -0.65 52.13 0.51
N ASP A 83 -0.26 51.41 1.55
CA ASP A 83 0.43 52.02 2.68
C ASP A 83 1.88 51.53 2.73
N VAL A 84 2.74 52.49 2.99
CA VAL A 84 4.19 52.45 2.87
C VAL A 84 4.73 52.32 4.28
N ASP A 85 5.05 51.10 4.71
CA ASP A 85 6.14 50.93 5.66
C ASP A 85 6.78 49.55 5.53
N GLY A 86 8.09 49.56 5.30
CA GLY A 86 8.89 48.38 5.11
C GLY A 86 9.28 47.78 6.45
N SER A 87 8.59 46.72 6.88
CA SER A 87 9.16 45.75 7.80
C SER A 87 8.69 44.35 7.46
N ARG A 88 9.66 43.51 7.04
CA ARG A 88 9.47 42.09 6.78
C ARG A 88 9.30 41.38 8.12
N MET A 89 8.09 40.90 8.43
CA MET A 89 7.91 39.82 9.39
C MET A 89 7.54 38.52 8.65
N SER A 90 8.25 37.47 9.04
CA SER A 90 8.03 36.08 8.63
C SER A 90 6.56 35.71 8.88
N GLY A 91 5.88 35.26 7.83
CA GLY A 91 4.52 34.73 7.92
C GLY A 91 4.50 33.50 8.80
N SER A 92 4.22 33.71 10.07
CA SER A 92 3.87 32.67 11.03
C SER A 92 2.63 31.96 10.53
N ALA A 93 2.77 30.68 10.16
CA ALA A 93 1.61 29.82 9.93
C ALA A 93 0.76 29.80 11.23
N PRO A 94 -0.58 29.93 11.14
CA PRO A 94 -1.42 29.86 12.32
C PRO A 94 -1.33 28.45 12.90
N LYS A 95 -0.50 28.26 13.94
CA LYS A 95 -0.63 27.14 14.87
C LYS A 95 -1.93 27.33 15.63
N VAL A 96 -3.00 26.73 15.13
CA VAL A 96 -4.19 26.48 15.95
C VAL A 96 -3.81 25.40 16.96
N MET A 97 -3.28 25.82 18.11
CA MET A 97 -3.25 24.98 19.30
C MET A 97 -4.70 24.83 19.79
N MET A 98 -5.40 23.78 19.35
CA MET A 98 -6.54 23.29 20.11
C MET A 98 -6.01 22.56 21.34
N SER A 99 -5.98 23.28 22.47
CA SER A 99 -5.99 22.67 23.79
C SER A 99 -7.37 22.06 24.00
N ILE A 100 -7.55 20.79 23.61
CA ILE A 100 -8.71 20.01 24.06
C ILE A 100 -8.43 19.61 25.50
N SER A 101 -9.00 20.34 26.44
CA SER A 101 -9.21 19.85 27.79
C SER A 101 -10.25 18.74 27.70
N THR A 102 -9.81 17.49 27.72
CA THR A 102 -10.70 16.32 27.69
C THR A 102 -11.60 16.32 28.93
N PRO A 103 -12.94 16.24 28.80
CA PRO A 103 -13.82 16.02 29.94
C PRO A 103 -13.48 14.66 30.59
N ALA A 104 -13.44 14.63 31.92
CA ALA A 104 -13.19 13.41 32.68
C ALA A 104 -14.15 12.28 32.27
N ALA A 105 -13.59 11.09 32.01
CA ALA A 105 -14.35 9.90 31.68
C ALA A 105 -15.37 9.55 32.79
N PRO A 106 -16.59 9.10 32.44
CA PRO A 106 -17.57 8.67 33.42
C PRO A 106 -17.07 7.42 34.15
N LYS A 107 -17.06 7.49 35.49
CA LYS A 107 -16.75 6.34 36.36
C LYS A 107 -17.76 5.22 36.10
N SER A 108 -17.27 4.01 35.86
CA SER A 108 -18.08 2.79 35.78
C SER A 108 -18.85 2.56 37.09
N PRO A 109 -20.06 1.96 37.05
CA PRO A 109 -20.89 1.80 38.23
C PRO A 109 -20.24 0.81 39.22
N GLU A 110 -20.03 1.27 40.47
CA GLU A 110 -19.67 0.42 41.60
C GLU A 110 -20.79 -0.60 41.81
N THR A 111 -20.49 -1.86 41.49
CA THR A 111 -21.35 -2.97 41.89
C THR A 111 -20.87 -3.42 43.26
N GLU A 112 -21.61 -3.01 44.30
CA GLU A 112 -21.40 -3.43 45.67
C GLU A 112 -21.63 -4.94 45.78
N ASN A 113 -20.55 -5.73 45.83
CA ASN A 113 -20.63 -7.14 46.15
C ASN A 113 -19.85 -7.39 47.44
N GLN A 114 -20.55 -7.23 48.56
CA GLN A 114 -20.09 -7.67 49.87
C GLN A 114 -20.10 -9.21 49.91
N ARG A 115 -18.92 -9.84 49.90
CA ARG A 115 -18.65 -11.08 50.65
C ARG A 115 -17.15 -11.44 50.65
N THR A 116 -16.53 -11.15 51.79
CA THR A 116 -15.58 -12.00 52.54
C THR A 116 -14.49 -12.76 51.78
N ALA A 117 -13.24 -12.34 51.97
CA ALA A 117 -12.22 -13.19 52.60
C ALA A 117 -11.05 -12.34 53.13
N THR A 118 -10.96 -12.31 54.45
CA THR A 118 -9.81 -11.95 55.27
C THR A 118 -8.53 -12.68 54.83
N THR A 119 -7.38 -12.01 54.72
CA THR A 119 -6.22 -12.16 55.62
C THR A 119 -4.92 -11.54 55.06
N SER A 120 -4.13 -11.01 56.00
CA SER A 120 -2.68 -10.75 56.02
C SER A 120 -2.05 -9.70 55.09
N ASP A 121 -1.70 -8.57 55.74
CA ASP A 121 -0.34 -8.00 55.84
C ASP A 121 0.44 -7.68 54.55
N GLY A 122 0.64 -6.39 54.31
CA GLY A 122 1.58 -5.89 53.30
C GLY A 122 1.57 -4.38 53.18
N LYS A 123 2.21 -3.73 54.14
CA LYS A 123 2.45 -2.28 54.21
C LYS A 123 3.53 -1.88 53.17
N ASP A 124 3.35 -0.70 52.57
CA ASP A 124 4.31 0.09 51.80
C ASP A 124 4.77 -0.44 50.42
N SER A 125 4.27 0.18 49.34
CA SER A 125 5.13 0.72 48.27
C SER A 125 4.34 1.61 47.30
N SER A 126 4.41 2.91 47.55
CA SER A 126 3.97 3.97 46.64
C SER A 126 5.04 4.24 45.58
N ASN A 127 5.22 3.34 44.60
CA ASN A 127 5.82 3.66 43.30
C ASN A 127 5.66 2.48 42.33
N GLY A 128 4.45 2.28 41.79
CA GLY A 128 4.21 1.37 40.69
C GLY A 128 3.83 2.18 39.47
N THR A 129 4.80 2.55 38.65
CA THR A 129 4.52 2.94 37.26
C THR A 129 3.99 1.70 36.57
N ASP A 130 2.70 1.67 36.26
CA ASP A 130 2.07 0.57 35.53
C ASP A 130 2.55 0.64 34.06
N PRO A 131 3.42 -0.27 33.58
CA PRO A 131 4.09 -0.14 32.29
C PRO A 131 3.27 -0.83 31.20
N GLY A 132 2.01 -0.41 30.99
CA GLY A 132 1.08 -1.21 30.19
C GLY A 132 0.07 -0.49 29.31
N THR A 133 -0.23 0.80 29.53
CA THR A 133 -1.39 1.43 28.87
C THR A 133 -1.09 2.75 28.14
N ALA A 134 0.02 3.43 28.42
CA ALA A 134 0.38 4.69 27.75
C ALA A 134 1.09 4.50 26.39
N ASP A 135 1.66 3.32 26.14
CA ASP A 135 2.49 3.05 24.94
C ASP A 135 1.65 2.66 23.71
N PHE A 136 0.38 2.29 23.89
CA PHE A 136 -0.49 1.85 22.78
C PHE A 136 -1.21 3.02 22.07
N GLU A 137 -1.62 4.07 22.80
CA GLU A 137 -2.29 5.22 22.18
C GLU A 137 -1.30 6.18 21.50
N SER A 138 -0.10 6.34 22.07
CA SER A 138 0.98 7.15 21.51
C SER A 138 1.55 6.54 20.21
N SER A 139 1.77 5.22 20.20
CA SER A 139 2.31 4.52 19.02
C SER A 139 1.35 4.48 17.82
N ALA A 140 0.03 4.51 18.04
CA ALA A 140 -0.95 4.59 16.96
C ALA A 140 -0.92 5.96 16.27
N LEU A 141 -0.90 7.04 17.05
CA LEU A 141 -0.86 8.42 16.54
C LEU A 141 0.48 8.75 15.84
N GLU A 142 1.60 8.19 16.33
CA GLU A 142 2.92 8.34 15.70
C GLU A 142 3.03 7.58 14.37
N LYS A 143 2.43 6.38 14.27
CA LYS A 143 2.37 5.63 13.00
C LYS A 143 1.59 6.37 11.93
N ASP A 144 0.44 6.96 12.27
CA ASP A 144 -0.39 7.70 11.32
C ASP A 144 0.30 8.97 10.80
N GLN A 145 1.02 9.70 11.67
CA GLN A 145 1.80 10.88 11.25
C GLN A 145 3.01 10.50 10.38
N ASN A 146 3.73 9.43 10.72
CA ASN A 146 4.85 8.95 9.92
C ASN A 146 4.37 8.45 8.55
N ALA A 147 3.24 7.74 8.48
CA ALA A 147 2.66 7.29 7.23
C ALA A 147 2.30 8.47 6.29
N ALA A 148 1.70 9.55 6.83
CA ALA A 148 1.40 10.75 6.04
C ALA A 148 2.68 11.46 5.55
N ASN A 149 3.71 11.53 6.38
CA ASN A 149 5.00 12.10 6.01
C ASN A 149 5.69 11.27 4.92
N ASP A 150 5.71 9.95 5.07
CA ASP A 150 6.31 9.02 4.12
C ASP A 150 5.62 9.08 2.76
N GLN A 151 4.28 9.16 2.75
CA GLN A 151 3.53 9.33 1.51
C GLN A 151 3.92 10.61 0.76
N SER A 152 4.07 11.74 1.47
CA SER A 152 4.52 12.99 0.85
C SER A 152 5.95 12.89 0.30
N GLN A 153 6.84 12.17 1.00
CA GLN A 153 8.21 11.94 0.56
C GLN A 153 8.26 11.03 -0.68
N PHE A 154 7.46 9.96 -0.70
CA PHE A 154 7.33 9.07 -1.86
C PHE A 154 6.80 9.79 -3.10
N ALA A 155 5.76 10.60 -2.94
CA ALA A 155 5.25 11.42 -4.04
C ALA A 155 6.33 12.37 -4.61
N SER A 156 7.12 13.00 -3.72
CA SER A 156 8.22 13.88 -4.13
C SER A 156 9.35 13.13 -4.85
N ALA A 157 9.68 11.92 -4.39
CA ALA A 157 10.69 11.06 -4.99
C ALA A 157 10.23 10.54 -6.35
N ALA A 158 8.97 10.11 -6.46
CA ALA A 158 8.35 9.69 -7.71
C ALA A 158 8.33 10.83 -8.74
N ALA A 159 7.96 12.05 -8.32
CA ALA A 159 7.99 13.23 -9.19
C ALA A 159 9.42 13.57 -9.65
N SER A 160 10.39 13.56 -8.73
CA SER A 160 11.80 13.82 -9.03
C SER A 160 12.38 12.79 -10.00
N LEU A 161 12.02 11.51 -9.83
CA LEU A 161 12.42 10.43 -10.71
C LEU A 161 11.82 10.62 -12.11
N ARG A 162 10.51 10.90 -12.21
CA ARG A 162 9.85 11.18 -13.49
C ARG A 162 10.49 12.37 -14.22
N GLN A 163 10.82 13.45 -13.50
CA GLN A 163 11.50 14.61 -14.07
C GLN A 163 12.89 14.22 -14.60
N SER A 164 13.70 13.53 -13.79
CA SER A 164 15.05 13.12 -14.17
C SER A 164 15.07 12.19 -15.40
N MET A 165 14.02 11.38 -15.59
CA MET A 165 13.85 10.55 -16.79
C MET A 165 13.49 11.37 -18.03
N GLN A 166 12.76 12.48 -17.88
CA GLN A 166 12.40 13.37 -19.00
C GLN A 166 13.57 14.23 -19.45
N ASP A 167 14.44 14.63 -18.52
CA ASP A 167 15.59 15.50 -18.81
C ASP A 167 16.70 14.78 -19.61
N LEU A 168 16.72 13.44 -19.59
CA LEU A 168 17.70 12.61 -20.28
C LEU A 168 17.08 11.96 -21.53
N PRO A 169 17.46 12.39 -22.75
CA PRO A 169 16.87 11.87 -24.00
C PRO A 169 16.99 10.35 -24.14
N GLU A 170 18.10 9.77 -23.68
CA GLU A 170 18.34 8.32 -23.71
C GLU A 170 17.39 7.53 -22.78
N LEU A 171 16.87 8.17 -21.73
CA LEU A 171 15.96 7.57 -20.76
C LEU A 171 14.49 7.87 -21.06
N ALA A 172 14.22 8.94 -21.81
CA ALA A 172 12.87 9.30 -22.23
C ALA A 172 12.19 8.15 -23.00
N GLU A 173 12.93 7.38 -23.80
CA GLU A 173 12.39 6.20 -24.49
C GLU A 173 12.04 5.04 -23.54
N LEU A 174 12.78 4.92 -22.44
CA LEU A 174 12.61 3.91 -21.38
C LEU A 174 11.55 4.29 -20.36
N SER A 175 11.11 5.55 -20.31
CA SER A 175 10.05 6.01 -19.41
C SER A 175 8.78 5.15 -19.50
N ARG A 176 8.46 4.64 -20.71
CA ARG A 176 7.31 3.73 -20.95
C ARG A 176 7.48 2.33 -20.36
N ASN A 177 8.70 1.93 -20.07
CA ASN A 177 9.05 0.65 -19.47
C ASN A 177 9.08 0.74 -17.93
N ILE A 178 9.01 1.95 -17.38
CA ILE A 178 9.07 2.20 -15.94
C ILE A 178 7.66 2.49 -15.43
N ILE A 179 7.17 1.65 -14.54
CA ILE A 179 5.89 1.83 -13.84
C ILE A 179 6.21 2.31 -12.43
N ILE A 180 5.65 3.44 -12.03
CA ILE A 180 5.84 4.03 -10.70
C ILE A 180 4.47 4.20 -10.07
N GLU A 181 4.22 3.42 -9.02
CA GLU A 181 2.95 3.35 -8.32
C GLU A 181 3.14 3.53 -6.83
N GLU A 182 2.28 4.35 -6.22
CA GLU A 182 2.22 4.51 -4.78
C GLU A 182 1.19 3.50 -4.23
N THR A 183 1.65 2.64 -3.34
CA THR A 183 0.86 1.58 -2.72
C THR A 183 0.85 1.77 -1.19
N PRO A 184 -0.08 1.14 -0.45
CA PRO A 184 -0.06 1.19 1.02
C PRO A 184 1.23 0.64 1.63
N GLU A 185 1.90 -0.29 0.95
CA GLU A 185 3.21 -0.83 1.35
C GLU A 185 4.35 0.17 1.13
N GLY A 186 4.18 1.10 0.19
CA GLY A 186 5.09 2.20 -0.11
C GLY A 186 5.24 2.47 -1.61
N LEU A 187 6.42 2.92 -2.05
CA LEU A 187 6.66 3.31 -3.44
C LEU A 187 7.15 2.13 -4.28
N HIS A 188 6.35 1.68 -5.23
CA HIS A 188 6.69 0.58 -6.12
C HIS A 188 7.19 1.09 -7.47
N ILE A 189 8.43 0.75 -7.80
CA ILE A 189 9.10 1.10 -9.06
C ILE A 189 9.38 -0.19 -9.81
N GLN A 190 8.71 -0.41 -10.94
CA GLN A 190 8.90 -1.61 -11.76
C GLN A 190 9.55 -1.23 -13.09
N LEU A 191 10.62 -1.94 -13.45
CA LEU A 191 11.26 -1.87 -14.75
C LEU A 191 10.85 -3.09 -15.55
N THR A 192 9.96 -2.90 -16.53
CA THR A 192 9.36 -3.94 -17.35
C THR A 192 10.00 -4.03 -18.72
N ASP A 193 10.11 -5.24 -19.27
CA ASP A 193 10.51 -5.45 -20.66
C ASP A 193 9.34 -5.15 -21.62
N GLN A 194 9.67 -4.66 -22.81
CA GLN A 194 8.71 -4.53 -23.91
C GLN A 194 9.36 -4.96 -25.23
N ASP A 195 8.54 -5.20 -26.25
CA ASP A 195 9.01 -5.56 -27.58
C ASP A 195 10.00 -4.52 -28.12
N GLY A 196 11.20 -5.01 -28.47
CA GLY A 196 12.31 -4.19 -28.95
C GLY A 196 13.07 -3.40 -27.86
N ARG A 197 12.62 -3.44 -26.59
CA ARG A 197 13.23 -2.74 -25.46
C ARG A 197 13.30 -3.64 -24.23
N SER A 198 14.10 -4.69 -24.32
CA SER A 198 14.36 -5.59 -23.18
C SER A 198 15.39 -4.99 -22.23
N MET A 199 15.25 -5.13 -20.92
CA MET A 199 16.15 -4.57 -19.91
C MET A 199 17.39 -5.44 -19.66
N PHE A 200 17.26 -6.73 -19.94
CA PHE A 200 18.31 -7.73 -19.76
C PHE A 200 18.51 -8.51 -21.05
N PRO A 201 19.74 -8.85 -21.43
CA PRO A 201 19.94 -9.79 -22.52
C PRO A 201 19.28 -11.16 -22.19
N PRO A 202 18.82 -11.91 -23.19
CA PRO A 202 18.17 -13.20 -22.98
C PRO A 202 19.06 -14.16 -22.19
N GLY A 203 18.55 -14.71 -21.08
CA GLY A 203 19.31 -15.62 -20.20
C GLY A 203 20.45 -14.97 -19.41
N HIS A 204 20.62 -13.65 -19.48
CA HIS A 204 21.64 -12.94 -18.72
C HIS A 204 21.05 -12.20 -17.51
N ALA A 205 21.83 -12.16 -16.44
CA ALA A 205 21.50 -11.46 -15.20
C ALA A 205 21.91 -9.99 -15.19
N GLU A 206 22.94 -9.62 -15.96
CA GLU A 206 23.41 -8.24 -16.05
C GLU A 206 22.53 -7.43 -17.00
N PRO A 207 22.06 -6.24 -16.59
CA PRO A 207 21.21 -5.41 -17.44
C PRO A 207 22.00 -4.75 -18.57
N TYR A 208 21.28 -4.27 -19.60
CA TYR A 208 21.89 -3.39 -20.59
C TYR A 208 22.33 -2.05 -19.98
N GLU A 209 23.27 -1.37 -20.64
CA GLU A 209 23.80 -0.08 -20.19
C GLU A 209 22.70 0.97 -19.98
N ARG A 210 21.72 1.04 -20.88
CA ARG A 210 20.58 1.95 -20.75
C ARG A 210 19.73 1.69 -19.50
N THR A 211 19.57 0.42 -19.12
CA THR A 211 18.85 0.02 -17.90
C THR A 211 19.68 0.34 -16.67
N ARG A 212 21.01 0.16 -16.74
CA ARG A 212 21.95 0.57 -15.70
C ARG A 212 21.79 2.06 -15.39
N LEU A 213 21.75 2.92 -16.41
CA LEU A 213 21.52 4.37 -16.25
C LEU A 213 20.17 4.70 -15.59
N VAL A 214 19.09 3.98 -15.92
CA VAL A 214 17.81 4.14 -15.21
C VAL A 214 17.97 3.82 -13.72
N LEU A 215 18.59 2.68 -13.40
CA LEU A 215 18.81 2.26 -12.01
C LEU A 215 19.67 3.25 -11.23
N GLU A 216 20.64 3.93 -11.87
CA GLU A 216 21.40 5.01 -11.24
C GLU A 216 20.50 6.19 -10.84
N GLN A 217 19.57 6.59 -11.71
CA GLN A 217 18.65 7.69 -11.41
C GLN A 217 17.62 7.29 -10.34
N VAL A 218 17.16 6.04 -10.37
CA VAL A 218 16.33 5.47 -9.30
C VAL A 218 17.08 5.54 -7.96
N ALA A 219 18.34 5.10 -7.91
CA ALA A 219 19.17 5.19 -6.71
C ALA A 219 19.32 6.64 -6.22
N LYS A 220 19.63 7.59 -7.11
CA LYS A 220 19.76 9.02 -6.76
C LYS A 220 18.46 9.62 -6.19
N ALA A 221 17.31 9.19 -6.69
CA ALA A 221 16.00 9.65 -6.21
C ALA A 221 15.70 9.12 -4.81
N ILE A 222 16.01 7.85 -4.53
CA ILE A 222 15.59 7.18 -3.29
C ILE A 222 16.66 7.13 -2.19
N GLN A 223 17.95 7.38 -2.49
CA GLN A 223 19.04 7.31 -1.50
C GLN A 223 18.88 8.28 -0.32
N ARG A 224 18.09 9.35 -0.48
CA ARG A 224 17.83 10.35 0.57
C ARG A 224 16.77 9.90 1.55
N LEU A 225 15.97 8.90 1.17
CA LEU A 225 14.89 8.37 1.98
C LEU A 225 15.47 7.30 2.92
N PRO A 226 15.14 7.32 4.21
CA PRO A 226 15.66 6.34 5.16
C PRO A 226 15.06 4.94 4.95
N ASN A 227 13.95 4.86 4.22
CA ASN A 227 13.13 3.67 4.01
C ASN A 227 13.91 2.45 3.48
N ARG A 228 13.43 1.27 3.86
CA ARG A 228 14.00 0.00 3.42
C ARG A 228 13.50 -0.38 2.02
N LEU A 229 14.26 -1.22 1.36
CA LEU A 229 14.12 -1.63 -0.04
C LEU A 229 13.91 -3.13 -0.14
N VAL A 230 12.92 -3.52 -0.92
CA VAL A 230 12.72 -4.90 -1.37
C VAL A 230 12.92 -4.94 -2.88
N ILE A 231 13.81 -5.83 -3.33
CA ILE A 231 14.14 -5.97 -4.75
C ILE A 231 13.67 -7.35 -5.21
N THR A 232 12.76 -7.37 -6.19
CA THR A 232 12.18 -8.60 -6.72
C THR A 232 12.47 -8.75 -8.21
N GLY A 233 12.98 -9.91 -8.62
CA GLY A 233 13.12 -10.29 -10.02
C GLY A 233 11.96 -11.16 -10.46
N HIS A 234 11.44 -10.90 -11.64
CA HIS A 234 10.37 -11.68 -12.28
C HIS A 234 10.72 -11.95 -13.73
N THR A 235 10.21 -13.05 -14.26
CA THR A 235 10.31 -13.41 -15.66
C THR A 235 8.97 -13.94 -16.17
N ASP A 236 8.84 -14.04 -17.49
CA ASP A 236 7.73 -14.72 -18.14
C ASP A 236 7.85 -16.26 -18.01
N ALA A 237 6.79 -16.97 -18.39
CA ALA A 237 6.78 -18.44 -18.40
C ALA A 237 7.62 -19.07 -19.53
N ALA A 238 8.42 -18.28 -20.26
CA ALA A 238 9.30 -18.81 -21.29
C ALA A 238 10.33 -19.74 -20.66
N SER A 239 10.51 -20.92 -21.26
CA SER A 239 11.53 -21.87 -20.81
C SER A 239 12.92 -21.32 -21.11
N LEU A 240 13.79 -21.37 -20.11
CA LEU A 240 15.19 -21.01 -20.25
C LEU A 240 15.98 -22.22 -20.75
N ASP A 241 16.51 -22.12 -21.97
CA ASP A 241 17.38 -23.14 -22.53
C ASP A 241 18.85 -22.83 -22.23
N GLY A 242 19.64 -23.88 -21.97
CA GLY A 242 21.10 -23.80 -22.12
C GLY A 242 21.93 -24.34 -20.96
N ILE A 243 21.51 -24.15 -19.71
CA ILE A 243 22.34 -24.51 -18.54
C ILE A 243 21.58 -25.52 -17.67
N PRO A 244 22.04 -26.79 -17.58
CA PRO A 244 21.42 -27.79 -16.71
C PRO A 244 21.39 -27.33 -15.25
N GLY A 245 20.20 -27.34 -14.65
CA GLY A 245 20.00 -26.93 -13.25
C GLY A 245 19.90 -25.43 -13.02
N TYR A 246 20.02 -24.60 -14.07
CA TYR A 246 19.75 -23.17 -14.00
C TYR A 246 18.39 -22.88 -14.62
N SER A 247 17.49 -22.31 -13.84
CA SER A 247 16.11 -22.07 -14.21
C SER A 247 15.74 -20.60 -14.06
N ASN A 248 14.47 -20.30 -14.29
CA ASN A 248 13.91 -18.97 -14.07
C ASN A 248 14.05 -18.51 -12.61
N TRP A 249 14.17 -19.43 -11.64
CA TRP A 249 14.43 -19.10 -10.24
C TRP A 249 15.82 -18.48 -10.05
N GLU A 250 16.86 -19.13 -10.56
CA GLU A 250 18.23 -18.62 -10.48
C GLU A 250 18.36 -17.31 -11.28
N LEU A 251 17.80 -17.26 -12.50
CA LEU A 251 17.86 -16.07 -13.35
C LEU A 251 17.25 -14.84 -12.68
N THR A 252 16.06 -14.98 -12.09
CA THR A 252 15.38 -13.86 -11.45
C THR A 252 16.06 -13.42 -10.16
N ALA A 253 16.58 -14.35 -9.36
CA ALA A 253 17.38 -14.04 -8.18
C ALA A 253 18.70 -13.33 -8.54
N ASP A 254 19.36 -13.75 -9.63
CA ASP A 254 20.58 -13.12 -10.11
C ASP A 254 20.34 -11.71 -10.64
N ARG A 255 19.25 -11.49 -11.39
CA ARG A 255 18.82 -10.16 -11.87
C ARG A 255 18.48 -9.20 -10.72
N ALA A 256 17.80 -9.70 -9.70
CA ALA A 256 17.51 -8.94 -8.49
C ALA A 256 18.82 -8.54 -7.78
N ASN A 257 19.78 -9.46 -7.69
CA ASN A 257 21.10 -9.18 -7.13
C ASN A 257 21.94 -8.22 -7.98
N ALA A 258 21.89 -8.30 -9.31
CA ALA A 258 22.53 -7.35 -10.22
C ALA A 258 21.98 -5.94 -9.99
N THR A 259 20.66 -5.83 -9.88
CA THR A 259 19.99 -4.58 -9.56
C THR A 259 20.43 -4.04 -8.20
N ARG A 260 20.47 -4.88 -7.16
CA ARG A 260 21.00 -4.50 -5.83
C ARG A 260 22.41 -3.92 -5.92
N ARG A 261 23.33 -4.60 -6.63
CA ARG A 261 24.72 -4.13 -6.78
C ARG A 261 24.77 -2.74 -7.42
N ILE A 262 24.00 -2.52 -8.47
CA ILE A 262 23.93 -1.22 -9.17
C ILE A 262 23.39 -0.14 -8.23
N LEU A 263 22.31 -0.41 -7.50
CA LEU A 263 21.76 0.53 -6.52
C LEU A 263 22.78 0.87 -5.42
N GLN A 264 23.48 -0.14 -4.87
CA GLN A 264 24.48 0.07 -3.82
C GLN A 264 25.69 0.88 -4.29
N MET A 265 26.18 0.63 -5.51
CA MET A 265 27.25 1.43 -6.10
C MET A 265 26.85 2.91 -6.28
N ASN A 266 25.55 3.20 -6.33
CA ASN A 266 24.99 4.54 -6.53
C ASN A 266 24.41 5.17 -5.26
N GLY A 267 24.87 4.72 -4.07
CA GLY A 267 24.61 5.40 -2.80
C GLY A 267 23.56 4.76 -1.91
N ILE A 268 22.90 3.68 -2.36
CA ILE A 268 22.03 2.89 -1.48
C ILE A 268 22.89 2.11 -0.48
N LYS A 269 22.60 2.30 0.80
CA LYS A 269 23.35 1.64 1.87
C LYS A 269 22.88 0.20 2.06
N SER A 270 23.73 -0.64 2.66
CA SER A 270 23.39 -2.05 2.85
C SER A 270 22.30 -2.29 3.89
N ASP A 271 22.14 -1.39 4.86
CA ASP A 271 21.07 -1.40 5.88
C ASP A 271 19.69 -1.05 5.30
N GLN A 272 19.66 -0.33 4.16
CA GLN A 272 18.43 -0.06 3.44
C GLN A 272 17.92 -1.29 2.69
N ILE A 273 18.74 -2.30 2.39
CA ILE A 273 18.25 -3.51 1.72
C ILE A 273 17.57 -4.43 2.73
N SER A 274 16.25 -4.60 2.61
CA SER A 274 15.47 -5.54 3.42
C SER A 274 15.52 -6.95 2.86
N GLU A 275 15.23 -7.08 1.56
CA GLU A 275 15.03 -8.36 0.90
C GLU A 275 15.44 -8.29 -0.57
N VAL A 276 16.00 -9.40 -1.06
CA VAL A 276 16.23 -9.65 -2.48
C VAL A 276 15.65 -11.01 -2.82
N ALA A 277 14.70 -11.06 -3.75
CA ALA A 277 14.01 -12.29 -4.11
C ALA A 277 13.91 -12.46 -5.63
N GLY A 278 14.00 -13.71 -6.08
CA GLY A 278 13.62 -14.12 -7.43
C GLY A 278 12.29 -14.88 -7.37
N LYS A 279 11.30 -14.47 -8.16
CA LYS A 279 9.97 -15.09 -8.20
C LYS A 279 9.72 -15.92 -9.47
N ALA A 280 10.72 -16.10 -10.32
CA ALA A 280 10.54 -16.77 -11.61
C ALA A 280 9.29 -16.23 -12.35
N ASP A 281 8.41 -17.12 -12.78
CA ASP A 281 7.11 -16.87 -13.43
C ASP A 281 5.90 -17.00 -12.48
N SER A 282 6.13 -17.08 -11.16
CA SER A 282 5.06 -17.35 -10.18
C SER A 282 4.13 -16.16 -9.90
N ASP A 283 4.52 -14.96 -10.32
CA ASP A 283 3.84 -13.69 -10.04
C ASP A 283 3.81 -12.80 -11.30
N PRO A 284 3.05 -13.20 -12.35
CA PRO A 284 2.99 -12.45 -13.60
C PRO A 284 2.26 -11.11 -13.44
N LEU A 285 2.74 -10.07 -14.12
CA LEU A 285 2.08 -8.77 -14.15
C LEU A 285 0.75 -8.83 -14.92
N PHE A 286 0.71 -9.66 -15.97
CA PHE A 286 -0.45 -9.94 -16.80
C PHE A 286 -0.78 -11.44 -16.72
N PRO A 287 -1.58 -11.88 -15.72
CA PRO A 287 -1.92 -13.29 -15.52
C PRO A 287 -2.68 -13.92 -16.68
N GLU A 288 -3.34 -13.12 -17.51
CA GLU A 288 -4.06 -13.55 -18.71
C GLU A 288 -3.13 -14.05 -19.82
N ASP A 289 -1.88 -13.57 -19.87
CA ASP A 289 -0.86 -14.04 -20.79
C ASP A 289 0.51 -14.03 -20.12
N VAL A 290 0.89 -15.20 -19.60
CA VAL A 290 2.12 -15.43 -18.83
C VAL A 290 3.38 -15.32 -19.71
N TYR A 291 3.26 -15.36 -21.04
CA TYR A 291 4.38 -15.26 -21.97
C TYR A 291 4.68 -13.83 -22.42
N LEU A 292 3.89 -12.85 -21.95
CA LEU A 292 4.13 -11.45 -22.31
C LEU A 292 5.52 -10.97 -21.86
N PRO A 293 6.26 -10.27 -22.72
CA PRO A 293 7.52 -9.61 -22.36
C PRO A 293 7.43 -8.79 -21.08
N ALA A 294 6.31 -8.11 -20.83
CA ALA A 294 6.12 -7.26 -19.66
C ALA A 294 6.15 -8.02 -18.32
N ASN A 295 5.97 -9.35 -18.33
CA ASN A 295 6.16 -10.18 -17.14
C ASN A 295 7.64 -10.29 -16.74
N ARG A 296 8.57 -10.10 -17.68
CA ARG A 296 10.00 -9.94 -17.39
C ARG A 296 10.24 -8.54 -16.85
N ARG A 297 10.43 -8.46 -15.54
CA ARG A 297 10.56 -7.18 -14.83
C ARG A 297 11.40 -7.31 -13.58
N VAL A 298 11.94 -6.17 -13.15
CA VAL A 298 12.52 -6.02 -11.82
C VAL A 298 11.71 -4.99 -11.05
N GLY A 299 11.20 -5.38 -9.89
CA GLY A 299 10.50 -4.53 -8.95
C GLY A 299 11.44 -4.04 -7.85
N ILE A 300 11.36 -2.75 -7.57
CA ILE A 300 12.02 -2.09 -6.43
C ILE A 300 10.91 -1.47 -5.61
N LEU A 301 10.66 -2.02 -4.43
CA LEU A 301 9.67 -1.51 -3.48
C LEU A 301 10.39 -0.78 -2.36
N LEU A 302 10.03 0.48 -2.17
CA LEU A 302 10.46 1.29 -1.03
C LEU A 302 9.38 1.18 0.05
N LEU A 303 9.68 0.51 1.15
CA LEU A 303 8.72 0.22 2.23
C LEU A 303 8.38 1.49 3.01
N ASN A 304 7.14 1.62 3.49
CA ASN A 304 6.71 2.64 4.45
C ASN A 304 7.29 2.45 5.88
N GLU A 305 8.32 1.61 6.01
CA GLU A 305 8.98 1.30 7.26
C GLU A 305 10.36 1.97 7.34
N ALA A 306 10.62 2.59 8.48
CA ALA A 306 11.95 3.09 8.83
C ALA A 306 12.96 1.92 8.95
N PRO A 307 14.26 2.17 8.67
CA PRO A 307 15.29 1.14 8.72
C PRO A 307 15.42 0.59 10.15
N VAL A 308 15.58 -0.73 10.27
CA VAL A 308 15.91 -1.33 11.56
C VAL A 308 17.25 -0.75 12.02
N ILE A 309 17.27 -0.24 13.25
CA ILE A 309 18.45 0.36 13.87
C ILE A 309 19.65 -0.58 13.65
N PRO A 310 20.81 -0.07 13.21
CA PRO A 310 21.96 -0.93 12.93
C PRO A 310 22.36 -1.72 14.18
N PRO A 311 22.93 -2.93 14.03
CA PRO A 311 23.52 -3.67 15.14
C PRO A 311 24.66 -2.83 15.74
N GLY A 312 24.40 -2.16 16.88
CA GLY A 312 25.39 -1.35 17.58
C GLY A 312 24.87 -0.12 18.34
N PHE A 313 23.64 0.34 18.10
CA PHE A 313 23.07 1.51 18.79
C PHE A 313 21.83 1.12 19.60
N GLY A 314 22.07 0.55 20.77
CA GLY A 314 21.06 0.16 21.73
C GLY A 314 21.69 -0.11 23.10
N ARG A 315 22.44 0.86 23.63
CA ARG A 315 22.83 1.00 25.03
C ARG A 315 23.02 2.47 25.36
#